data_AF-A0A7Y2DYG2-F1
#
_entry.id   AF-A0A7Y2DYG2-F1
#
_cell.length_a   1.000
_cell.length_b   1.000
_cell.length_c   1.000
_cell.angle_alpha   90.00
_cell.angle_beta   90.00
_cell.angle_gamma   90.00
#
_symmetry.space_group_name_H-M   'P 1'
#
loop_
_entity.id
_entity.type
_entity.pdbx_description
1 polymer ?
#
loop_
_entity_poly.entity_id
_entity_poly.type
_entity_poly.pdbx_seq_one_letter_code
_entity_poly.pdbx_strand_id
1 'polypeptide(L)'
;ERLLEPASTAAKNIKFTRTVCDGKPIAVSGLVIYHFKPIVFTDGYYSPKRIEGFRDILPDSNYFEPILNLTENYKLAFGFVDRKFHPGAPLSKGEFAHFLRKTLDLLENRAKLAKKDPNEIGLFFPYNPYQIEAIDEISDINYERPYAESVSFLFSKYDILLTDNDRKFLGKTPLTQNEVIDYWSKIFGIDAVPVNFERIKGGDRIITRGEFALFLQESLYVLTYKVLP
;
A
#
# COMPACT_ATOMS: atom_id res chain seq x y z
N GLU A 1 -7.31 13.48 -11.90
CA GLU A 1 -6.08 13.63 -12.71
C GLU A 1 -5.22 12.37 -12.81
N ARG A 2 -4.96 11.61 -11.74
CA ARG A 2 -4.01 10.46 -11.75
C ARG A 2 -4.31 9.28 -12.71
N LEU A 3 -5.52 9.12 -13.25
CA LEU A 3 -5.86 8.07 -14.23
C LEU A 3 -5.68 8.50 -15.69
N LEU A 4 -5.49 9.80 -15.96
CA LEU A 4 -5.40 10.33 -17.33
C LEU A 4 -4.05 10.03 -17.97
N GLU A 5 -2.95 10.06 -17.22
CA GLU A 5 -1.62 9.76 -17.76
C GLU A 5 -1.45 8.31 -18.22
N PRO A 6 -1.76 7.29 -17.39
CA PRO A 6 -1.65 5.89 -17.82
C PRO A 6 -2.53 5.58 -19.03
N ALA A 7 -3.75 6.13 -19.06
CA ALA A 7 -4.68 5.96 -20.18
C ALA A 7 -4.19 6.66 -21.46
N SER A 8 -3.61 7.85 -21.34
CA SER A 8 -2.99 8.58 -22.44
C SER A 8 -1.78 7.83 -23.01
N THR A 9 -0.92 7.28 -22.14
CA THR A 9 0.22 6.46 -22.54
C THR A 9 -0.22 5.17 -23.23
N ALA A 10 -1.22 4.47 -22.68
CA ALA A 10 -1.81 3.29 -23.32
C ALA A 10 -2.38 3.61 -24.71
N ALA A 11 -3.11 4.73 -24.84
CA ALA A 11 -3.65 5.20 -26.12
C ALA A 11 -2.57 5.50 -27.16
N LYS A 12 -1.46 6.14 -26.76
CA LYS A 12 -0.33 6.46 -27.65
C LYS A 12 0.41 5.22 -28.16
N ASN A 13 0.34 4.10 -27.43
CA ASN A 13 1.00 2.85 -27.79
C ASN A 13 0.14 1.94 -28.69
N ILE A 14 -1.11 2.34 -29.01
CA ILE A 14 -1.94 1.61 -29.96
C ILE A 14 -1.30 1.70 -31.35
N LYS A 15 -0.83 0.56 -31.86
CA LYS A 15 -0.27 0.46 -33.21
C LYS A 15 -1.40 0.22 -34.21
N PHE A 16 -1.64 1.20 -35.07
CA PHE A 16 -2.50 1.01 -36.24
C PHE A 16 -1.70 0.32 -37.35
N THR A 17 -2.17 -0.84 -37.78
CA THR A 17 -1.68 -1.45 -39.03
C THR A 17 -2.24 -0.68 -40.22
N ARG A 18 -1.40 -0.43 -41.22
CA ARG A 18 -1.80 0.27 -42.44
C ARG A 18 -2.79 -0.59 -43.21
N THR A 19 -4.06 -0.22 -43.20
CA THR A 19 -5.10 -0.88 -44.00
C THR A 19 -5.18 -0.20 -45.37
N VAL A 20 -5.18 -1.01 -46.44
CA VAL A 20 -5.42 -0.56 -47.81
C VAL A 20 -6.80 -1.04 -48.26
N CYS A 21 -7.52 -0.21 -48.99
CA CYS A 21 -8.74 -0.59 -49.70
C CYS A 21 -8.46 -0.42 -51.19
N ASP A 22 -8.61 -1.47 -51.98
CA ASP A 22 -8.30 -1.49 -53.43
C ASP A 22 -6.91 -0.94 -53.79
N GLY A 23 -5.89 -1.31 -53.00
CA GLY A 23 -4.51 -0.89 -53.23
C GLY A 23 -4.21 0.58 -52.91
N LYS A 24 -5.19 1.34 -52.39
CA LYS A 24 -5.01 2.74 -51.99
C LYS A 24 -4.98 2.87 -50.47
N PRO A 25 -4.10 3.74 -49.91
CA PRO A 25 -4.13 4.10 -48.50
C PRO A 25 -5.47 4.77 -48.17
N ILE A 26 -6.09 4.32 -47.08
CA ILE A 26 -7.30 4.95 -46.55
C ILE A 26 -7.01 5.58 -45.19
N ALA A 27 -7.62 6.73 -44.92
CA ALA A 27 -7.60 7.34 -43.60
C ALA A 27 -8.66 6.64 -42.73
N VAL A 28 -8.27 6.22 -41.53
CA VAL A 28 -9.17 5.63 -40.55
C VAL A 28 -9.18 6.53 -39.32
N SER A 29 -10.38 6.94 -38.88
CA SER A 29 -10.60 7.58 -37.60
C SER A 29 -11.46 6.68 -36.73
N GLY A 30 -11.20 6.69 -35.43
CA GLY A 30 -11.94 5.88 -34.46
C GLY A 30 -11.87 6.53 -33.08
N LEU A 31 -12.84 6.21 -32.23
CA LEU A 31 -12.89 6.66 -30.86
C LEU A 31 -12.46 5.51 -29.95
N VAL A 32 -11.40 5.72 -29.16
CA VAL A 32 -11.04 4.80 -28.07
C VAL A 32 -11.76 5.27 -26.81
N ILE A 33 -12.79 4.53 -26.40
CA ILE A 33 -13.54 4.82 -25.19
C ILE A 33 -12.97 3.97 -24.06
N TYR A 34 -12.36 4.62 -23.07
CA TYR A 34 -12.01 3.97 -21.81
C TYR A 34 -13.20 4.03 -20.86
N HIS A 35 -13.83 2.89 -20.62
CA HIS A 35 -14.84 2.76 -19.57
C HIS A 35 -14.15 2.53 -18.23
N PHE A 36 -13.73 3.60 -17.57
CA PHE A 36 -13.37 3.53 -16.17
C PHE A 36 -14.66 3.30 -15.38
N LYS A 37 -14.90 2.06 -14.92
CA LYS A 37 -15.90 1.86 -13.88
C LYS A 37 -15.41 2.63 -12.66
N PRO A 38 -16.14 3.65 -12.15
CA PRO A 38 -15.82 4.20 -10.86
C PRO A 38 -15.91 3.04 -9.88
N ILE A 39 -14.78 2.62 -9.32
CA ILE A 39 -14.79 1.68 -8.22
C ILE A 39 -15.33 2.50 -7.05
N VAL A 40 -16.65 2.48 -6.88
CA VAL A 40 -17.31 3.03 -5.72
C VAL A 40 -17.04 2.02 -4.62
N PHE A 41 -15.99 2.23 -3.84
CA PHE A 41 -15.72 1.41 -2.67
C PHE A 41 -16.83 1.65 -1.65
N THR A 42 -17.88 0.82 -1.66
CA THR A 42 -18.89 0.78 -0.60
C THR A 42 -18.30 0.33 0.73
N ASP A 43 -17.12 -0.31 0.67
CA ASP A 43 -16.25 -0.72 1.80
C ASP A 43 -15.00 0.18 1.91
N GLY A 44 -15.05 1.42 1.40
CA GLY A 44 -13.89 2.30 1.30
C GLY A 44 -13.23 2.65 2.63
N TYR A 45 -11.92 2.83 2.61
CA TYR A 45 -11.19 3.32 3.78
C TYR A 45 -11.56 4.77 4.09
N TYR A 46 -11.87 5.04 5.35
CA TYR A 46 -12.12 6.36 5.88
C TYR A 46 -10.82 6.96 6.43
N SER A 47 -10.32 8.05 5.84
CA SER A 47 -9.09 8.71 6.29
C SER A 47 -9.41 10.11 6.85
N PRO A 48 -9.69 10.25 8.17
CA PRO A 48 -9.93 11.55 8.77
C PRO A 48 -8.66 12.40 8.85
N LYS A 49 -8.84 13.73 8.91
CA LYS A 49 -7.70 14.67 9.08
C LYS A 49 -7.23 14.79 10.53
N ARG A 50 -8.11 14.48 11.48
CA ARG A 50 -7.90 14.58 12.94
C ARG A 50 -8.42 13.32 13.63
N ILE A 51 -7.89 13.01 14.81
CA ILE A 51 -8.22 11.77 15.51
C ILE A 51 -9.70 11.69 15.93
N GLU A 52 -10.37 12.81 16.17
CA GLU A 52 -11.80 12.82 16.54
C GLU A 52 -12.72 12.36 15.40
N GLY A 53 -12.17 12.20 14.19
CA GLY A 53 -12.85 11.51 13.10
C GLY A 53 -13.10 10.02 13.42
N PHE A 54 -12.26 9.39 14.24
CA PHE A 54 -12.46 8.03 14.71
C PHE A 54 -13.32 8.00 15.98
N ARG A 55 -14.43 7.27 15.91
CA ARG A 55 -15.44 7.22 16.99
C ARG A 55 -15.11 6.24 18.13
N ASP A 56 -14.08 5.43 17.96
CA ASP A 56 -13.72 4.31 18.84
C ASP A 56 -12.33 4.44 19.45
N ILE A 57 -11.69 5.61 19.30
CA ILE A 57 -10.38 5.90 19.89
C ILE A 57 -10.55 6.93 21.00
N LEU A 58 -10.39 6.47 22.24
CA LEU A 58 -10.53 7.29 23.45
C LEU A 58 -9.15 7.79 23.92
N PRO A 59 -9.04 8.99 24.53
CA PRO A 59 -7.78 9.53 25.06
C PRO A 59 -7.02 8.65 26.06
N ASP A 60 -7.72 7.76 26.75
CA ASP A 60 -7.16 6.82 27.73
C ASP A 60 -6.74 5.47 27.12
N SER A 61 -6.95 5.27 25.81
CA SER A 61 -6.51 4.07 25.10
C SER A 61 -4.99 4.02 24.98
N ASN A 62 -4.40 2.84 25.19
CA ASN A 62 -2.97 2.58 24.93
C ASN A 62 -2.55 2.84 23.48
N TYR A 63 -3.51 2.94 22.54
CA TYR A 63 -3.26 3.20 21.13
C TYR A 63 -3.54 4.66 20.74
N PHE A 64 -3.99 5.51 21.65
CA PHE A 64 -4.40 6.88 21.34
C PHE A 64 -3.28 7.68 20.69
N GLU A 65 -2.11 7.75 21.34
CA GLU A 65 -0.99 8.57 20.85
C GLU A 65 -0.39 8.05 19.52
N PRO A 66 -0.16 6.73 19.32
CA PRO A 66 0.25 6.21 18.01
C PRO A 66 -0.76 6.56 16.92
N ILE A 67 -2.06 6.35 17.16
CA ILE A 67 -3.09 6.63 16.16
C ILE A 67 -3.21 8.15 15.91
N LEU A 68 -3.06 8.98 16.94
CA LEU A 68 -3.02 10.44 16.83
C LEU A 68 -1.90 10.86 15.88
N ASN A 69 -0.68 10.41 16.13
CA ASN A 69 0.47 10.75 15.31
C ASN A 69 0.31 10.26 13.87
N LEU A 70 -0.11 9.01 13.67
CA LEU A 70 -0.38 8.47 12.34
C LEU A 70 -1.49 9.21 11.59
N THR A 71 -2.47 9.78 12.30
CA THR A 71 -3.58 10.54 11.71
C THR A 71 -3.17 11.98 11.41
N GLU A 72 -2.61 12.66 12.39
CA GLU A 72 -2.45 14.11 12.37
C GLU A 72 -1.12 14.54 11.75
N ASN A 73 -0.04 13.81 12.06
CA ASN A 73 1.31 14.17 11.65
C ASN A 73 1.74 13.46 10.36
N TYR A 74 1.36 12.19 10.19
CA TYR A 74 1.81 11.38 9.06
C TYR A 74 0.74 11.14 7.98
N LYS A 75 -0.55 11.34 8.29
CA LYS A 75 -1.69 11.07 7.38
C LYS A 75 -1.75 9.62 6.89
N LEU A 76 -1.23 8.68 7.68
CA LEU A 76 -1.17 7.25 7.39
C LEU A 76 -2.40 6.50 7.91
N ALA A 77 -2.93 6.89 9.07
CA ALA A 77 -4.08 6.22 9.67
C ALA A 77 -5.30 6.26 8.74
N PHE A 78 -6.07 5.17 8.79
CA PHE A 78 -7.35 5.02 8.14
C PHE A 78 -8.23 4.08 8.96
N GLY A 79 -9.53 4.22 8.81
CA GLY A 79 -10.55 3.36 9.38
C GLY A 79 -11.53 2.93 8.31
N PHE A 80 -12.76 2.64 8.71
CA PHE A 80 -13.79 2.12 7.82
C PHE A 80 -14.96 3.09 7.70
N VAL A 81 -15.91 2.76 6.84
CA VAL A 81 -17.11 3.58 6.55
C VAL A 81 -17.94 3.92 7.79
N ASP A 82 -17.83 3.12 8.84
CA ASP A 82 -18.45 3.35 10.15
C ASP A 82 -17.74 4.42 11.01
N ARG A 83 -16.68 5.03 10.46
CA ARG A 83 -15.81 6.02 11.10
C ARG A 83 -15.10 5.48 12.34
N LYS A 84 -14.76 4.20 12.33
CA LYS A 84 -13.98 3.57 13.39
C LYS A 84 -12.63 3.09 12.86
N PHE A 85 -11.63 3.09 13.73
CA PHE A 85 -10.31 2.55 13.45
C PHE A 85 -10.25 1.04 13.72
N HIS A 86 -11.03 0.54 14.68
CA HIS A 86 -11.05 -0.82 15.22
C HIS A 86 -9.69 -1.28 15.75
N PRO A 87 -9.14 -0.65 16.81
CA PRO A 87 -7.79 -0.95 17.29
C PRO A 87 -7.62 -2.39 17.79
N GLY A 88 -8.69 -3.00 18.32
CA GLY A 88 -8.67 -4.40 18.79
C GLY A 88 -8.92 -5.44 17.69
N ALA A 89 -9.25 -5.02 16.46
CA ALA A 89 -9.49 -5.96 15.37
C ALA A 89 -8.15 -6.50 14.82
N PRO A 90 -8.12 -7.78 14.36
CA PRO A 90 -6.98 -8.31 13.63
C PRO A 90 -6.59 -7.45 12.43
N LEU A 91 -5.29 -7.23 12.22
CA LEU A 91 -4.79 -6.58 11.02
C LEU A 91 -4.85 -7.56 9.84
N SER A 92 -5.64 -7.27 8.81
CA SER A 92 -5.61 -8.08 7.59
C SER A 92 -4.41 -7.74 6.69
N LYS A 93 -3.97 -8.70 5.89
CA LYS A 93 -2.87 -8.51 4.92
C LYS A 93 -3.14 -7.39 3.91
N GLY A 94 -4.40 -7.20 3.51
CA GLY A 94 -4.83 -6.09 2.66
C GLY A 94 -4.72 -4.72 3.35
N GLU A 95 -5.04 -4.65 4.64
CA GLU A 95 -4.88 -3.42 5.43
C GLU A 95 -3.39 -3.09 5.64
N PHE A 96 -2.58 -4.10 5.91
CA PHE A 96 -1.13 -3.95 5.99
C PHE A 96 -0.55 -3.42 4.67
N ALA A 97 -0.94 -3.99 3.52
CA ALA A 97 -0.53 -3.49 2.21
C ALA A 97 -0.95 -2.02 2.01
N HIS A 98 -2.13 -1.61 2.51
CA HIS A 98 -2.54 -0.22 2.44
C HIS A 98 -1.67 0.70 3.31
N PHE A 99 -1.38 0.32 4.55
CA PHE A 99 -0.43 1.06 5.41
C PHE A 99 0.95 1.15 4.77
N LEU A 100 1.46 0.05 4.22
CA LEU A 100 2.75 -0.03 3.56
C LEU A 100 2.83 0.93 2.37
N ARG A 101 1.82 0.95 1.50
CA ARG A 101 1.73 1.91 0.40
C ARG A 101 1.82 3.35 0.91
N LYS A 102 1.00 3.72 1.90
CA LYS A 102 0.96 5.09 2.43
C LYS A 102 2.31 5.48 3.05
N THR A 103 2.97 4.51 3.70
CA THR A 103 4.29 4.69 4.30
C THR A 103 5.36 4.96 3.24
N LEU A 104 5.41 4.16 2.17
CA LEU A 104 6.36 4.37 1.07
C LEU A 104 6.12 5.71 0.36
N ASP A 105 4.87 6.08 0.10
CA ASP A 105 4.53 7.40 -0.47
C ASP A 105 5.01 8.55 0.44
N LEU A 106 4.83 8.44 1.76
CA LEU A 106 5.32 9.43 2.73
C LEU A 106 6.85 9.55 2.68
N LEU A 107 7.55 8.42 2.74
CA LEU A 107 9.01 8.37 2.80
C LEU A 107 9.65 8.88 1.51
N GLU A 108 9.12 8.49 0.35
CA GLU A 108 9.58 8.98 -0.95
C GLU A 108 9.36 10.50 -1.09
N ASN A 109 8.22 11.02 -0.63
CA ASN A 109 7.97 12.47 -0.63
C ASN A 109 8.97 13.21 0.27
N ARG A 110 9.31 12.66 1.45
CA ARG A 110 10.33 13.23 2.32
C ARG A 110 11.73 13.18 1.71
N ALA A 111 12.11 12.06 1.11
CA ALA A 111 13.38 11.94 0.38
C ALA A 111 13.50 12.98 -0.74
N LYS A 112 12.42 13.18 -1.52
CA LYS A 112 12.35 14.22 -2.57
C LYS A 112 12.55 15.62 -2.00
N LEU A 113 11.88 15.96 -0.89
CA LEU A 113 12.06 17.26 -0.22
C LEU A 113 13.49 17.45 0.30
N ALA A 114 14.11 16.38 0.80
CA ALA A 114 15.50 16.35 1.24
C ALA A 114 16.51 16.22 0.09
N LYS A 115 16.05 16.15 -1.18
CA LYS A 115 16.89 15.94 -2.38
C LYS A 115 17.78 14.69 -2.31
N LYS A 116 17.25 13.62 -1.73
CA LYS A 116 17.89 12.29 -1.62
C LYS A 116 17.21 11.31 -2.55
N ASP A 117 17.97 10.44 -3.20
CA ASP A 117 17.43 9.28 -3.91
C ASP A 117 17.12 8.16 -2.91
N PRO A 118 15.87 7.66 -2.82
CA PRO A 118 15.50 6.55 -1.95
C PRO A 118 16.38 5.29 -2.10
N ASN A 119 16.87 5.00 -3.30
CA ASN A 119 17.72 3.84 -3.56
C ASN A 119 19.13 4.03 -2.98
N GLU A 120 19.70 5.23 -3.13
CA GLU A 120 21.05 5.53 -2.64
C GLU A 120 21.14 5.47 -1.11
N ILE A 121 20.06 5.87 -0.42
CA ILE A 121 20.01 5.85 1.05
C ILE A 121 19.46 4.53 1.62
N GLY A 122 19.17 3.54 0.77
CA GLY A 122 18.59 2.27 1.19
C GLY A 122 17.27 2.46 1.96
N LEU A 123 16.39 3.33 1.46
CA LEU A 123 15.14 3.68 2.14
C LEU A 123 14.15 2.52 2.16
N PHE A 124 14.11 1.75 1.07
CA PHE A 124 13.34 0.53 0.93
C PHE A 124 13.95 -0.37 -0.16
N PHE A 125 13.56 -1.63 -0.18
CA PHE A 125 13.98 -2.64 -1.14
C PHE A 125 12.76 -3.30 -1.81
N PRO A 126 12.85 -3.65 -3.11
CA PRO A 126 11.88 -4.51 -3.76
C PRO A 126 11.67 -5.82 -2.99
N TYR A 127 10.44 -6.35 -3.04
CA TYR A 127 10.12 -7.62 -2.42
C TYR A 127 9.09 -8.38 -3.27
N ASN A 128 9.59 -9.12 -4.25
CA ASN A 128 8.79 -9.97 -5.13
C ASN A 128 9.39 -11.39 -5.13
N PRO A 129 9.17 -12.18 -4.05
CA PRO A 129 9.92 -13.42 -3.81
C PRO A 129 9.68 -14.51 -4.87
N TYR A 130 8.59 -14.41 -5.64
CA TYR A 130 8.23 -15.39 -6.68
C TYR A 130 8.35 -14.83 -8.10
N GLN A 131 8.99 -13.66 -8.26
CA GLN A 131 9.26 -13.04 -9.56
C GLN A 131 8.02 -12.94 -10.45
N ILE A 132 6.90 -12.51 -9.86
CA ILE A 132 5.66 -12.30 -10.59
C ILE A 132 5.84 -11.09 -11.51
N GLU A 133 5.57 -11.24 -12.81
CA GLU A 133 5.82 -10.19 -13.81
C GLU A 133 4.56 -9.37 -14.08
N ALA A 134 3.38 -9.95 -13.86
CA ALA A 134 2.10 -9.27 -14.01
C ALA A 134 1.18 -9.49 -12.80
N ILE A 135 0.47 -8.44 -12.38
CA ILE A 135 -0.49 -8.50 -11.28
C ILE A 135 -1.62 -9.51 -11.53
N ASP A 136 -1.95 -9.76 -12.80
CA ASP A 136 -2.99 -10.71 -13.21
C ASP A 136 -2.59 -12.18 -13.01
N GLU A 137 -1.32 -12.46 -12.70
CA GLU A 137 -0.89 -13.80 -12.25
C GLU A 137 -1.38 -14.14 -10.83
N ILE A 138 -1.86 -13.16 -10.08
CA ILE A 138 -2.33 -13.32 -8.70
C ILE A 138 -3.83 -13.56 -8.71
N SER A 139 -4.19 -14.84 -8.73
CA SER A 139 -5.57 -15.30 -8.97
C SER A 139 -6.63 -14.80 -7.97
N ASP A 140 -6.24 -14.38 -6.76
CA ASP A 140 -7.16 -14.05 -5.68
C ASP A 140 -7.25 -12.54 -5.37
N ILE A 141 -6.68 -11.68 -6.23
CA ILE A 141 -6.90 -10.23 -6.13
C ILE A 141 -8.36 -9.91 -6.45
N ASN A 142 -9.08 -9.49 -5.42
CA ASN A 142 -10.43 -8.97 -5.57
C ASN A 142 -10.36 -7.45 -5.75
N TYR A 143 -10.50 -6.98 -7.00
CA TYR A 143 -10.47 -5.56 -7.38
C TYR A 143 -11.63 -4.71 -6.83
N GLU A 144 -12.65 -5.33 -6.25
CA GLU A 144 -13.74 -4.62 -5.56
C GLU A 144 -13.37 -4.27 -4.11
N ARG A 145 -12.25 -4.80 -3.59
CA ARG A 145 -11.79 -4.53 -2.22
C ARG A 145 -10.93 -3.27 -2.16
N PRO A 146 -11.01 -2.50 -1.05
CA PRO A 146 -10.29 -1.23 -0.90
C PRO A 146 -8.75 -1.38 -0.92
N TYR A 147 -8.22 -2.57 -0.61
CA TYR A 147 -6.78 -2.82 -0.66
C TYR A 147 -6.24 -3.09 -2.07
N ALA A 148 -7.08 -3.43 -3.06
CA ALA A 148 -6.60 -3.87 -4.38
C ALA A 148 -5.76 -2.81 -5.08
N GLU A 149 -6.21 -1.55 -5.03
CA GLU A 149 -5.44 -0.41 -5.56
C GLU A 149 -4.07 -0.30 -4.89
N SER A 150 -3.97 -0.62 -3.60
CA SER A 150 -2.70 -0.56 -2.87
C SER A 150 -1.75 -1.65 -3.30
N VAL A 151 -2.24 -2.87 -3.52
CA VAL A 151 -1.44 -3.99 -4.03
C VAL A 151 -0.93 -3.69 -5.43
N SER A 152 -1.81 -3.25 -6.34
CA SER A 152 -1.40 -2.88 -7.71
C SER A 152 -0.36 -1.76 -7.71
N PHE A 153 -0.52 -0.75 -6.84
CA PHE A 153 0.43 0.35 -6.74
C PHE A 153 1.80 -0.09 -6.18
N LEU A 154 1.79 -0.91 -5.13
CA LEU A 154 3.02 -1.47 -4.55
C LEU A 154 3.81 -2.28 -5.58
N PHE A 155 3.12 -3.12 -6.33
CA PHE A 155 3.71 -3.92 -7.39
C PHE A 155 4.28 -3.02 -8.51
N SER A 156 3.46 -2.16 -9.11
CA SER A 156 3.86 -1.38 -10.29
C SER A 156 4.98 -0.37 -10.02
N LYS A 157 5.05 0.15 -8.79
CA LYS A 157 5.94 1.26 -8.45
C LYS A 157 7.19 0.82 -7.69
N TYR A 158 7.06 -0.18 -6.82
CA TYR A 158 8.12 -0.59 -5.91
C TYR A 158 8.57 -2.04 -6.09
N ASP A 159 7.93 -2.80 -6.99
CA ASP A 159 8.14 -4.25 -7.14
C ASP A 159 8.00 -4.98 -5.79
N ILE A 160 6.96 -4.62 -5.04
CA ILE A 160 6.62 -5.22 -3.75
C ILE A 160 5.31 -5.99 -3.87
N LEU A 161 5.39 -7.27 -3.50
CA LEU A 161 4.27 -8.19 -3.53
C LEU A 161 4.32 -9.18 -2.36
N LEU A 162 3.22 -9.20 -1.60
CA LEU A 162 3.07 -10.04 -0.42
C LEU A 162 2.30 -11.31 -0.79
N THR A 163 2.86 -12.18 -1.63
CA THR A 163 2.22 -13.46 -1.99
C THR A 163 2.71 -14.61 -1.12
N ASP A 164 1.94 -15.70 -1.08
CA ASP A 164 2.37 -16.99 -0.55
C ASP A 164 3.04 -17.86 -1.64
N ASN A 165 3.44 -19.08 -1.27
CA ASN A 165 4.08 -20.03 -2.20
C ASN A 165 3.18 -20.43 -3.38
N ASP A 166 1.86 -20.27 -3.25
CA ASP A 166 0.88 -20.56 -4.30
C ASP A 166 0.57 -19.31 -5.16
N ARG A 167 1.37 -18.25 -5.02
CA ARG A 167 1.21 -16.96 -5.70
C ARG A 167 -0.13 -16.28 -5.39
N LYS A 168 -0.69 -16.51 -4.20
CA LYS A 168 -1.92 -15.86 -3.72
C LYS A 168 -1.60 -14.72 -2.75
N PHE A 169 -2.33 -13.62 -2.87
CA PHE A 169 -2.16 -12.46 -1.99
C PHE A 169 -2.80 -12.69 -0.61
N LEU A 170 -3.97 -13.34 -0.55
CA LEU A 170 -4.74 -13.65 0.65
C LEU A 170 -5.11 -12.40 1.48
N GLY A 171 -5.66 -11.38 0.82
CA GLY A 171 -5.85 -10.04 1.41
C GLY A 171 -6.73 -9.96 2.66
N LYS A 172 -7.59 -10.95 2.92
CA LYS A 172 -8.44 -11.01 4.12
C LYS A 172 -7.79 -11.74 5.29
N THR A 173 -6.68 -12.45 5.06
CA THR A 173 -6.04 -13.25 6.09
C THR A 173 -5.44 -12.32 7.15
N PRO A 174 -5.74 -12.54 8.44
CA PRO A 174 -5.06 -11.85 9.53
C PRO A 174 -3.56 -12.12 9.50
N LEU A 175 -2.76 -11.08 9.72
CA LEU A 175 -1.31 -11.24 9.83
C LEU A 175 -0.90 -11.59 11.25
N THR A 176 0.18 -12.36 11.32
CA THR A 176 0.90 -12.61 12.56
C THR A 176 1.94 -11.53 12.78
N GLN A 177 2.36 -11.33 14.03
CA GLN A 177 3.45 -10.44 14.38
C GLN A 177 4.75 -10.81 13.64
N ASN A 178 5.03 -12.10 13.47
CA ASN A 178 6.22 -12.56 12.75
C ASN A 178 6.15 -12.26 11.25
N GLU A 179 4.99 -12.40 10.62
CA GLU A 179 4.79 -12.02 9.22
C GLU A 179 4.99 -10.52 9.02
N VAL A 180 4.44 -9.69 9.90
CA VAL A 180 4.69 -8.23 9.85
C VAL A 180 6.17 -7.92 9.97
N ILE A 181 6.88 -8.49 10.95
CA ILE A 181 8.33 -8.28 11.11
C ILE A 181 9.10 -8.75 9.88
N ASP A 182 8.75 -9.92 9.33
CA ASP A 182 9.42 -10.49 8.16
C ASP A 182 9.24 -9.60 6.93
N TYR A 183 8.01 -9.22 6.59
CA TYR A 183 7.74 -8.30 5.48
C TYR A 183 8.41 -6.94 5.70
N TRP A 184 8.28 -6.37 6.90
CA TRP A 184 8.82 -5.05 7.19
C TRP A 184 10.35 -5.03 7.11
N SER A 185 11.02 -6.03 7.68
CA SER A 185 12.49 -6.13 7.66
C SER A 185 13.06 -6.36 6.27
N LYS A 186 12.36 -7.12 5.41
CA LYS A 186 12.78 -7.33 4.01
C LYS A 186 12.61 -6.08 3.17
N ILE A 187 11.57 -5.27 3.44
CA ILE A 187 11.29 -4.04 2.69
C ILE A 187 12.14 -2.88 3.19
N PHE A 188 12.30 -2.70 4.50
CA PHE A 188 12.89 -1.50 5.09
C PHE A 188 14.24 -1.70 5.80
N GLY A 189 14.67 -2.95 5.96
CA GLY A 189 15.82 -3.33 6.78
C GLY A 189 15.42 -3.70 8.22
N ILE A 190 16.26 -4.51 8.87
CA ILE A 190 16.03 -4.98 10.25
C ILE A 190 16.09 -3.85 11.29
N ASP A 191 16.85 -2.79 10.98
CA ASP A 191 16.94 -1.57 11.78
C ASP A 191 15.60 -0.81 11.87
N ALA A 192 14.72 -1.00 10.88
CA ALA A 192 13.39 -0.41 10.88
C ALA A 192 12.37 -1.17 11.74
N VAL A 193 12.73 -2.33 12.30
CA VAL A 193 11.88 -3.08 13.21
C VAL A 193 12.06 -2.53 14.63
N PRO A 194 11.00 -2.05 15.30
CA PRO A 194 11.15 -1.50 16.64
C PRO A 194 11.62 -2.54 17.65
N VAL A 195 12.51 -2.14 18.56
CA VAL A 195 13.16 -3.03 19.54
C VAL A 195 12.14 -3.74 20.43
N ASN A 196 11.03 -3.08 20.75
CA ASN A 196 9.97 -3.64 21.60
C ASN A 196 9.12 -4.72 20.91
N PHE A 197 9.31 -4.93 19.59
CA PHE A 197 8.64 -5.96 18.82
C PHE A 197 9.57 -7.14 18.57
N GLU A 198 9.78 -7.94 19.62
CA GLU A 198 10.55 -9.18 19.50
C GLU A 198 9.78 -10.27 18.76
N ARG A 199 10.51 -11.14 18.05
CA ARG A 199 9.94 -12.37 17.47
C ARG A 199 9.53 -13.30 18.60
N ILE A 200 8.28 -13.74 18.59
CA ILE A 200 7.75 -14.65 19.62
C ILE A 200 8.19 -16.07 19.25
N LYS A 201 8.98 -16.71 20.13
CA LYS A 201 9.36 -18.13 19.98
C LYS A 201 8.12 -19.01 20.20
N GLY A 202 7.73 -19.76 19.18
CA GLY A 202 6.74 -20.85 19.30
C GLY A 202 5.27 -20.46 19.10
N GLY A 203 4.96 -19.28 18.56
CA GLY A 203 3.57 -18.94 18.26
C GLY A 203 3.40 -17.68 17.41
N ASP A 204 2.69 -17.86 16.31
CA ASP A 204 2.23 -16.84 15.37
C ASP A 204 1.04 -16.08 15.96
N ARG A 205 1.32 -15.18 16.91
CA ARG A 205 0.30 -14.31 17.49
C ARG A 205 -0.24 -13.37 16.41
N ILE A 206 -1.55 -13.38 16.20
CA ILE A 206 -2.22 -12.42 15.32
C ILE A 206 -2.03 -11.01 15.91
N ILE A 207 -1.54 -10.08 15.09
CA ILE A 207 -1.36 -8.68 15.47
C ILE A 207 -2.66 -7.92 15.24
N THR A 208 -3.01 -7.03 16.18
CA THR A 208 -4.16 -6.15 16.01
C THR A 208 -3.78 -4.87 15.25
N ARG A 209 -4.80 -4.16 14.74
CA ARG A 209 -4.60 -2.86 14.09
C ARG A 209 -3.97 -1.82 15.02
N GLY A 210 -4.34 -1.81 16.30
CA GLY A 210 -3.77 -0.91 17.31
C GLY A 210 -2.31 -1.21 17.61
N GLU A 211 -1.96 -2.49 17.73
CA GLU A 211 -0.57 -2.91 17.91
C GLU A 211 0.29 -2.57 16.69
N PHE A 212 -0.25 -2.75 15.49
CA PHE A 212 0.44 -2.33 14.29
C PHE A 212 0.58 -0.81 14.18
N ALA A 213 -0.36 -0.03 14.69
CA ALA A 213 -0.23 1.43 14.76
C ALA A 213 0.94 1.84 15.67
N LEU A 214 1.11 1.17 16.81
CA LEU A 214 2.28 1.36 17.68
C LEU A 214 3.58 0.97 16.97
N PHE A 215 3.62 -0.23 16.36
CA PHE A 215 4.75 -0.71 15.56
C PHE A 215 5.16 0.32 14.49
N LEU A 216 4.19 0.81 13.71
CA LEU A 216 4.43 1.73 12.61
C LEU A 216 4.92 3.08 13.11
N GLN A 217 4.33 3.61 14.19
CA GLN A 217 4.76 4.86 14.80
C GLN A 217 6.22 4.79 15.25
N GLU A 218 6.61 3.71 15.93
CA GLU A 218 8.00 3.51 16.37
C GLU A 218 8.95 3.36 15.18
N SER A 219 8.56 2.57 14.17
CA SER A 219 9.36 2.36 12.96
C SER A 219 9.59 3.66 12.18
N LEU A 220 8.58 4.55 12.12
CA LEU A 220 8.69 5.82 11.43
C LEU A 220 9.76 6.74 12.03
N TYR A 221 10.07 6.66 13.32
CA TYR A 221 11.18 7.44 13.89
C TYR A 221 12.51 7.07 13.23
N VAL A 222 12.76 5.78 13.00
CA VAL A 222 13.97 5.30 12.33
C VAL A 222 13.93 5.65 10.85
N LEU A 223 12.82 5.34 10.16
CA LEU A 223 12.69 5.54 8.72
C LEU A 223 12.75 7.01 8.33
N THR A 224 12.17 7.89 9.14
CA THR A 224 12.18 9.32 8.84
C THR A 224 13.54 9.94 9.09
N TYR A 225 14.37 9.38 9.97
CA TYR A 225 15.76 9.82 10.18
C TYR A 225 16.62 9.66 8.91
N LYS A 226 16.42 8.57 8.13
CA LYS A 226 17.14 8.34 6.86
C LYS A 226 16.91 9.48 5.85
N VAL A 227 15.77 10.16 5.93
CA VAL A 227 15.33 11.22 5.01
C VAL A 227 15.33 12.62 5.62
N LEU A 228 15.94 12.82 6.80
CA LEU A 228 16.18 14.17 7.32
C LEU A 228 17.26 14.89 6.48
N PRO A 229 17.17 16.22 6.30
CA PRO A 229 18.18 17.02 5.60
C PRO A 229 19.58 16.88 6.21
#